data_AF-A0A2B5JQV3-F1
#
_entry.id   AF-A0A2B5JQV3-F1
#
_cell.length_a   1.000
_cell.length_b   1.000
_cell.length_c   1.000
_cell.angle_alpha   90.00
_cell.angle_beta   90.00
_cell.angle_gamma   90.00
#
_symmetry.space_group_name_H-M   'P 1'
#
loop_
_entity.id
_entity.type
_entity.pdbx_description
1 polymer ?
#
loop_
_entity_poly.entity_id
_entity_poly.type
_entity_poly.pdbx_seq_one_letter_code
_entity_poly.pdbx_strand_id
1 'polypeptide(L)'
;MEKRIIHLEGFVILLAAIYIYALCGFSWLIFITLLFTPDLAMVAYTINNRIGARIYNLFHTYIISILLILIGVFFKLDPILMVGLIWTAHIGMDRMFGYGLKYETDFKDTHIQRL
;
A
#
# COMPACT_ATOMS: atom_id res chain seq x y z
N MET A 1 3.40 20.51 -9.79
CA MET A 1 3.64 19.54 -10.90
C MET A 1 3.94 18.15 -10.34
N GLU A 2 4.83 18.11 -9.36
CA GLU A 2 5.28 17.02 -8.49
C GLU A 2 4.12 16.15 -7.97
N LYS A 3 3.09 16.76 -7.38
CA LYS A 3 1.92 16.02 -6.86
C LYS A 3 1.20 15.20 -7.94
N ARG A 4 1.08 15.74 -9.17
CA ARG A 4 0.46 15.00 -10.29
C ARG A 4 1.32 13.82 -10.72
N ILE A 5 2.64 13.96 -10.68
CA ILE A 5 3.57 12.87 -10.99
C ILE A 5 3.39 11.74 -9.99
N ILE A 6 3.35 12.03 -8.68
CA ILE A 6 3.13 11.00 -7.65
C ILE A 6 1.78 10.30 -7.81
N HIS A 7 0.72 11.03 -8.17
CA HIS A 7 -0.59 10.42 -8.41
C HIS A 7 -0.54 9.46 -9.61
N LEU A 8 0.17 9.84 -10.69
CA LEU A 8 0.35 8.99 -11.86
C LEU A 8 1.25 7.79 -11.57
N GLU A 9 2.32 7.95 -10.79
CA GLU A 9 3.15 6.85 -10.30
C GLU A 9 2.32 5.85 -9.51
N GLY A 10 1.49 6.33 -8.57
CA GLY A 10 0.54 5.52 -7.82
C GLY A 10 -0.41 4.74 -8.72
N PHE A 11 -0.98 5.41 -9.71
CA PHE A 11 -1.88 4.78 -10.69
C PHE A 11 -1.17 3.68 -11.50
N VAL A 12 0.04 3.92 -11.97
CA VAL A 12 0.83 2.93 -12.72
C VAL A 12 1.16 1.72 -11.84
N ILE A 13 1.54 1.94 -10.57
CA ILE A 13 1.81 0.85 -9.63
C ILE A 13 0.54 0.02 -9.36
N LEU A 14 -0.61 0.68 -9.16
CA LEU A 14 -1.90 0.01 -9.00
C LEU A 14 -2.21 -0.88 -10.21
N LEU A 15 -2.11 -0.34 -11.43
CA LEU A 15 -2.37 -1.09 -12.66
C LEU A 15 -1.39 -2.26 -12.84
N ALA A 16 -0.10 -2.05 -12.58
CA ALA A 16 0.92 -3.09 -12.69
C ALA A 16 0.65 -4.23 -11.72
N ALA A 17 0.32 -3.93 -10.46
CA ALA A 17 -0.01 -4.94 -9.46
C ALA A 17 -1.27 -5.72 -9.84
N ILE A 18 -2.34 -5.04 -10.28
CA ILE A 18 -3.58 -5.68 -10.77
C ILE A 18 -3.30 -6.59 -11.97
N TYR A 19 -2.51 -6.11 -12.93
CA TYR A 19 -2.18 -6.86 -14.13
C TYR A 19 -1.41 -8.15 -13.80
N ILE A 20 -0.37 -8.06 -12.97
CA ILE A 20 0.40 -9.23 -12.53
C ILE A 20 -0.49 -10.19 -11.72
N TYR A 21 -1.32 -9.67 -10.81
CA TYR A 21 -2.26 -10.46 -10.04
C TYR A 21 -3.22 -11.26 -10.93
N ALA A 22 -3.74 -10.63 -11.99
CA ALA A 22 -4.60 -11.28 -12.97
C ALA A 22 -3.86 -12.37 -13.76
N LEU A 23 -2.61 -12.14 -14.15
CA LEU A 23 -1.77 -13.14 -14.83
C LEU A 23 -1.51 -14.39 -13.97
N CYS A 24 -1.43 -14.22 -12.65
CA CYS A 24 -1.28 -15.33 -11.71
C CYS A 24 -2.58 -16.13 -11.50
N GLY A 25 -3.73 -15.67 -12.02
CA GLY A 25 -5.01 -16.36 -11.87
C GLY A 25 -5.54 -16.39 -10.44
N PHE A 26 -5.12 -15.45 -9.59
CA PHE A 26 -5.55 -15.39 -8.19
C PHE A 26 -7.01 -14.89 -8.04
N SER A 27 -7.62 -15.18 -6.89
CA SER A 27 -9.05 -14.91 -6.64
C SER A 27 -9.36 -13.42 -6.45
N TRP A 28 -10.14 -12.83 -7.35
CA TRP A 28 -10.61 -11.45 -7.23
C TRP A 28 -11.41 -11.17 -5.95
N LEU A 29 -12.07 -12.17 -5.37
CA LEU A 29 -12.76 -12.01 -4.10
C LEU A 29 -11.75 -11.77 -2.97
N ILE A 30 -10.62 -12.50 -2.96
CA ILE A 30 -9.53 -12.28 -2.01
C ILE A 30 -8.86 -10.93 -2.27
N PHE A 31 -8.68 -10.55 -3.54
CA PHE A 31 -8.14 -9.24 -3.89
C PHE A 31 -8.95 -8.12 -3.25
N ILE A 32 -10.26 -8.07 -3.52
CA ILE A 32 -11.14 -6.99 -3.04
C ILE A 32 -11.25 -6.98 -1.52
N THR A 33 -11.34 -8.14 -0.88
CA THR A 33 -11.45 -8.22 0.59
C THR A 33 -10.16 -7.76 1.26
N LEU A 34 -9.01 -8.18 0.74
CA LEU A 34 -7.72 -7.85 1.36
C LEU A 34 -7.18 -6.48 0.96
N LEU A 35 -7.70 -5.86 -0.11
CA LEU A 35 -7.24 -4.56 -0.61
C LEU A 35 -7.26 -3.51 0.49
N PHE A 36 -8.33 -3.43 1.28
CA PHE A 36 -8.51 -2.41 2.32
C PHE A 36 -7.96 -2.80 3.70
N THR A 37 -7.37 -3.99 3.84
CA THR A 37 -6.84 -4.45 5.14
C THR A 37 -5.71 -3.57 5.70
N PRO A 38 -4.78 -3.04 4.89
CA PRO A 38 -3.72 -2.17 5.41
C PRO A 38 -4.25 -0.92 6.12
N ASP A 39 -5.44 -0.43 5.76
CA ASP A 39 -6.05 0.74 6.40
C ASP A 39 -6.46 0.48 7.85
N LEU A 40 -6.63 -0.77 8.27
CA LEU A 40 -6.86 -1.10 9.69
C LEU A 40 -5.74 -0.59 10.61
N ALA A 41 -4.54 -0.36 10.06
CA ALA A 41 -3.43 0.29 10.75
C ALA A 41 -3.80 1.68 11.30
N MET A 42 -4.80 2.35 10.73
CA MET A 42 -5.28 3.65 11.21
C MET A 42 -5.88 3.57 12.62
N VAL A 43 -6.33 2.41 13.08
CA VAL A 43 -6.84 2.21 14.46
C VAL A 43 -5.78 2.55 15.50
N ALA A 44 -4.49 2.43 15.17
CA ALA A 44 -3.39 2.83 16.06
C ALA A 44 -3.41 4.31 16.46
N TYR A 45 -4.07 5.18 15.68
CA TYR A 45 -4.24 6.59 16.04
C TYR A 45 -5.12 6.80 17.29
N THR A 46 -5.88 5.78 17.72
CA THR A 46 -6.63 5.83 18.99
C THR A 46 -5.73 5.89 20.22
N ILE A 47 -4.46 5.46 20.09
CA ILE A 47 -3.48 5.53 21.19
C ILE A 47 -2.85 6.92 21.25
N ASN A 48 -2.27 7.40 20.15
CA ASN A 48 -1.82 8.78 19.91
C ASN A 48 -1.29 8.94 18.47
N ASN A 49 -1.04 10.19 18.04
CA ASN A 49 -0.55 10.51 16.69
C ASN A 49 0.81 9.88 16.36
N ARG A 50 1.74 9.79 17.33
CA ARG A 50 3.07 9.22 17.12
C ARG A 50 3.01 7.73 16.81
N ILE A 51 2.31 6.96 17.64
CA ILE A 51 2.14 5.51 17.43
C ILE A 51 1.31 5.24 16.18
N GLY A 52 0.22 6.01 15.98
CA GLY A 52 -0.60 5.96 14.78
C GLY A 52 0.20 6.15 13.50
N ALA A 53 1.00 7.22 13.41
CA ALA A 53 1.80 7.51 12.22
C ALA A 53 2.84 6.42 11.94
N ARG A 54 3.52 5.90 12.97
CA ARG A 54 4.52 4.83 12.81
C ARG A 54 3.90 3.54 12.29
N ILE A 55 2.80 3.09 12.91
CA ILE A 55 2.10 1.87 12.50
C ILE A 55 1.50 2.06 11.10
N TYR A 56 0.83 3.18 10.83
CA TYR A 56 0.31 3.47 9.49
C TYR A 56 1.42 3.43 8.44
N ASN A 57 2.56 4.11 8.67
CA ASN A 57 3.67 4.14 7.73
C ASN A 57 4.31 2.76 7.50
N LEU A 58 4.34 1.91 8.52
CA LEU A 58 4.78 0.52 8.38
C LEU A 58 3.87 -0.25 7.41
N PHE A 59 2.57 0.02 7.43
CA PHE A 59 1.62 -0.60 6.50
C PHE A 59 1.52 0.10 5.13
N HIS A 60 2.06 1.30 4.98
CA HIS A 60 1.96 2.09 3.73
C HIS A 60 3.32 2.37 3.08
N THR A 61 4.34 1.60 3.45
CA THR A 61 5.64 1.57 2.78
C THR A 61 5.73 0.40 1.81
N TYR A 62 6.28 0.64 0.62
CA TYR A 62 6.53 -0.42 -0.36
C TYR A 62 7.59 -1.42 0.09
N ILE A 63 8.42 -1.09 1.10
CA ILE A 63 9.49 -2.00 1.57
C ILE A 63 8.93 -3.37 1.92
N ILE A 64 7.86 -3.43 2.72
CA ILE A 64 7.30 -4.71 3.17
C ILE A 64 6.56 -5.41 2.03
N SER A 65 5.72 -4.69 1.27
CA SER A 65 4.92 -5.31 0.20
C SER A 65 5.80 -5.88 -0.91
N ILE A 66 6.88 -5.18 -1.28
CA ILE A 66 7.85 -5.63 -2.28
C ILE A 66 8.70 -6.78 -1.74
N LEU A 67 9.11 -6.77 -0.48
CA LEU A 67 9.79 -7.93 0.13
C LEU A 67 8.92 -9.19 0.08
N LEU A 68 7.62 -9.08 0.34
CA LEU A 68 6.70 -10.21 0.19
C LEU A 68 6.63 -10.68 -1.27
N ILE A 69 6.56 -9.78 -2.25
CA ILE A 69 6.61 -10.17 -3.68
C ILE A 69 7.91 -10.92 -3.98
N LEU A 70 9.06 -10.41 -3.56
CA LEU A 70 10.37 -11.03 -3.81
C LEU A 70 10.46 -12.42 -3.18
N ILE A 71 10.02 -12.57 -1.93
CA ILE A 71 9.96 -13.86 -1.21
C ILE A 71 9.00 -14.82 -1.95
N GLY A 72 7.81 -14.35 -2.31
CA GLY A 72 6.80 -15.13 -3.01
C GLY A 72 7.29 -15.66 -4.36
N VAL A 73 7.98 -14.82 -5.14
CA VAL A 73 8.58 -15.23 -6.41
C VAL A 73 9.75 -16.19 -6.19
N PHE A 74 10.69 -15.87 -5.29
CA PHE A 74 11.92 -16.66 -5.09
C PHE A 74 11.62 -18.07 -4.57
N PHE A 75 10.72 -18.18 -3.60
CA PHE A 75 10.32 -19.47 -3.00
C PHE A 75 9.11 -20.11 -3.69
N LYS A 76 8.55 -19.49 -4.74
CA LYS A 76 7.33 -19.96 -5.45
C LYS A 76 6.15 -20.18 -4.50
N LEU A 77 5.92 -19.21 -3.63
CA LEU A 77 4.85 -19.22 -2.63
C LEU A 77 3.70 -18.32 -3.08
N ASP A 78 2.71 -18.91 -3.75
CA ASP A 78 1.55 -18.19 -4.28
C ASP A 78 0.82 -17.34 -3.23
N PRO A 79 0.56 -17.81 -1.99
CA PRO A 79 -0.12 -16.97 -0.99
C PRO A 79 0.68 -15.72 -0.62
N ILE A 80 2.01 -15.83 -0.55
CA ILE A 80 2.88 -14.70 -0.18
C ILE A 80 2.96 -13.71 -1.34
N LEU A 81 3.10 -14.20 -2.57
CA LEU A 81 3.06 -13.36 -3.76
C LEU A 81 1.71 -12.63 -3.88
N MET A 82 0.61 -13.35 -3.67
CA MET A 82 -0.75 -12.82 -3.71
C MET A 82 -0.92 -11.67 -2.70
N VAL A 83 -0.51 -11.85 -1.44
CA VAL A 83 -0.59 -10.80 -0.41
C VAL A 83 0.30 -9.61 -0.78
N GLY A 84 1.53 -9.85 -1.24
CA GLY A 84 2.46 -8.79 -1.64
C GLY A 84 1.91 -7.93 -2.79
N LEU A 85 1.27 -8.55 -3.78
CA LEU A 85 0.63 -7.86 -4.91
C LEU A 85 -0.59 -7.04 -4.47
N ILE A 86 -1.49 -7.60 -3.66
CA ILE A 86 -2.66 -6.88 -3.15
C ILE A 86 -2.23 -5.68 -2.31
N TRP A 87 -1.23 -5.87 -1.44
CA TRP A 87 -0.72 -4.80 -0.60
C TRP A 87 -0.05 -3.69 -1.42
N THR A 88 0.74 -4.06 -2.44
CA THR A 88 1.35 -3.09 -3.36
C THR A 88 0.27 -2.32 -4.15
N ALA A 89 -0.81 -2.99 -4.57
CA ALA A 89 -1.96 -2.36 -5.20
C ALA A 89 -2.63 -1.33 -4.27
N HIS A 90 -2.85 -1.68 -3.00
CA HIS A 90 -3.39 -0.74 -2.00
C HIS A 90 -2.55 0.52 -1.88
N ILE A 91 -1.23 0.37 -1.71
CA ILE A 91 -0.34 1.53 -1.56
C ILE A 91 -0.36 2.38 -2.85
N GLY A 92 -0.36 1.77 -4.04
CA GLY A 92 -0.49 2.48 -5.32
C GLY A 92 -1.78 3.29 -5.44
N MET A 93 -2.91 2.69 -5.04
CA MET A 93 -4.21 3.34 -4.99
C MET A 93 -4.20 4.55 -4.04
N ASP A 94 -3.61 4.40 -2.86
CA ASP A 94 -3.44 5.49 -1.89
C ASP A 94 -2.66 6.67 -2.49
N ARG A 95 -1.52 6.41 -3.15
CA ARG A 95 -0.72 7.45 -3.80
C ARG A 95 -1.49 8.14 -4.92
N MET A 96 -2.28 7.39 -5.69
CA MET A 96 -3.13 7.93 -6.75
C MET A 96 -4.17 8.92 -6.19
N PHE A 97 -4.77 8.62 -5.03
CA PHE A 97 -5.73 9.49 -4.37
C PHE A 97 -5.09 10.59 -3.49
N GLY A 98 -3.77 10.62 -3.39
CA GLY A 98 -3.02 11.64 -2.66
C GLY A 98 -2.84 11.34 -1.17
N TYR A 99 -3.06 10.10 -0.74
CA TYR A 99 -2.67 9.62 0.58
C TYR A 99 -1.18 9.28 0.60
N GLY A 100 -0.49 9.72 1.65
CA GLY A 100 0.96 9.57 1.76
C GLY A 100 1.42 9.06 3.13
N LEU A 101 2.74 8.99 3.32
CA LEU A 101 3.32 8.65 4.62
C LEU A 101 3.12 9.81 5.58
N LYS A 102 2.64 9.49 6.78
CA LYS A 102 2.18 10.39 7.82
C LYS A 102 3.35 10.93 8.64
N TYR A 103 3.27 12.20 9.00
CA TYR A 103 4.11 12.77 10.06
C TYR A 103 3.48 12.49 11.43
N GLU A 104 4.30 12.54 12.50
CA GLU A 104 3.83 12.31 13.89
C GLU A 104 2.97 13.47 14.44
N THR A 105 2.77 14.54 13.66
CA THR A 105 2.05 15.77 14.01
C THR A 105 0.53 15.60 13.96
N ASP A 106 -0.02 15.14 12.83
CA ASP A 106 -1.46 15.01 12.61
C ASP A 106 -1.77 13.88 11.60
N PHE A 107 -2.96 13.28 11.69
CA PHE A 107 -3.40 12.23 10.77
C PHE A 107 -3.47 12.68 9.30
N LYS A 108 -3.82 13.94 9.02
CA LYS A 108 -3.91 14.45 7.64
C LYS A 108 -2.57 14.98 7.11
N ASP A 109 -1.59 15.12 8.00
CA ASP A 109 -0.28 15.65 7.66
C ASP A 109 0.62 14.56 7.09
N THR A 110 0.79 14.57 5.77
CA THR A 110 1.62 13.60 5.05
C THR A 110 2.56 14.32 4.10
N HIS A 111 3.62 13.64 3.68
CA HIS A 111 4.59 14.26 2.76
C HIS A 111 3.94 14.74 1.45
N ILE A 112 2.89 14.09 0.96
CA ILE A 112 2.22 14.51 -0.29
C ILE A 112 1.45 15.82 -0.09
N GLN A 113 0.93 16.09 1.11
CA GLN A 113 0.22 17.32 1.45
C GLN A 113 1.18 18.51 1.63
N ARG A 114 2.47 18.24 1.84
CA ARG A 114 3.52 19.25 1.98
C ARG A 114 4.27 19.55 0.67
N LEU A 115 3.85 18.95 -0.45
CA LEU A 115 4.36 19.21 -1.81
C LEU A 115 3.56 20.29 -2.54
#